data_AF-A0A4Q7Y7T0-F1
#
_entry.id   AF-A0A4Q7Y7T0-F1
#
_cell.length_a   1.000
_cell.length_b   1.000
_cell.length_c   1.000
_cell.angle_alpha   90.00
_cell.angle_beta   90.00
_cell.angle_gamma   90.00
#
_symmetry.space_group_name_H-M   'P 1'
#
loop_
_entity.id
_entity.type
_entity.pdbx_description
1 polymer ?
#
loop_
_entity_poly.entity_id
_entity_poly.type
_entity_poly.pdbx_seq_one_letter_code
_entity_poly.pdbx_strand_id
1 'polypeptide(L)'
;MHAFVDDARRAGPSPRAPVVRVLGGLSLTVADRTIAVPPGSRRLLAYLALHPAGVDRRSTAGVLWPSVTDGRAGGNLRSALWRLQQVGCPLVRCERFTLSLDDAVRVDLRELEAWGDRVLDGSATAADLAVPPGPVADLALLPGWYDDWVLVLRERLALRVLHALEALGRLLQAAGRAEAAVEAVQVAVLVDPLRESGQRALIEAHQAAGDWAAARRQYDSFRGMLRREIGVEPSAELTAVATGRRPVPATRL
;
A
#
# COMPACT_ATOMS: atom_id res chain seq x y z
N MET A 1 22.06 -31.42 -34.95
CA MET A 1 23.11 -30.39 -35.08
C MET A 1 22.39 -29.10 -35.46
N HIS A 2 22.08 -28.10 -34.64
CA HIS A 2 22.31 -27.68 -33.25
C HIS A 2 20.98 -26.99 -32.83
N ALA A 3 20.23 -27.42 -31.82
CA ALA A 3 20.32 -26.96 -30.42
C ALA A 3 20.85 -25.51 -30.26
N PHE A 4 19.93 -24.54 -30.17
CA PHE A 4 20.11 -23.37 -29.30
C PHE A 4 18.80 -23.13 -28.55
N VAL A 5 18.83 -23.64 -27.32
CA VAL A 5 17.99 -23.25 -26.20
C VAL A 5 18.64 -22.00 -25.61
N ASP A 6 17.87 -20.95 -25.35
CA ASP A 6 18.19 -19.91 -24.36
C ASP A 6 16.82 -19.45 -23.81
N ASP A 7 16.26 -20.15 -22.84
CA ASP A 7 16.53 -20.01 -21.40
C ASP A 7 16.38 -18.59 -20.86
N ALA A 8 15.23 -17.95 -21.14
CA ALA A 8 14.70 -16.88 -20.31
C ALA A 8 14.14 -17.45 -18.98
N ARG A 9 15.01 -18.10 -18.20
CA ARG A 9 14.73 -18.47 -16.81
C ARG A 9 15.16 -17.34 -15.88
N ARG A 10 14.15 -16.76 -15.21
CA ARG A 10 14.20 -16.24 -13.83
C ARG A 10 15.52 -15.59 -13.40
N ALA A 11 15.81 -14.41 -13.93
CA ALA A 11 16.77 -13.52 -13.28
C ALA A 11 16.09 -12.87 -12.06
N GLY A 12 16.65 -13.06 -10.87
CA GLY A 12 16.29 -12.26 -9.70
C GLY A 12 16.52 -10.76 -9.95
N PRO A 13 15.98 -9.88 -9.10
CA PRO A 13 16.00 -8.44 -9.35
C PRO A 13 17.44 -7.94 -9.56
N SER A 14 17.71 -7.34 -10.73
CA SER A 14 18.99 -6.72 -11.02
C SER A 14 19.23 -5.54 -10.06
N PRO A 15 20.36 -5.44 -9.35
CA PRO A 15 20.66 -4.39 -8.37
C PRO A 15 20.77 -2.97 -8.99
N ARG A 16 20.53 -2.83 -10.29
CA ARG A 16 20.53 -1.55 -11.03
C ARG A 16 19.15 -1.12 -11.52
N ALA A 17 18.10 -1.91 -11.27
CA ALA A 17 16.75 -1.56 -11.69
C ALA A 17 16.29 -0.26 -11.02
N PRO A 18 15.72 0.71 -11.76
CA PRO A 18 15.14 1.90 -11.17
C PRO A 18 13.96 1.51 -10.27
N VAL A 19 13.90 2.11 -9.08
CA VAL A 19 12.78 1.98 -8.15
C VAL A 19 12.10 3.32 -8.00
N VAL A 20 10.84 3.39 -8.42
CA VAL A 20 9.96 4.52 -8.15
C VAL A 20 9.18 4.22 -6.89
N ARG A 21 9.32 5.08 -5.88
CA ARG A 21 8.47 5.05 -4.70
C ARG A 21 7.36 6.08 -4.83
N VAL A 22 6.14 5.66 -4.57
CA VAL A 22 4.96 6.53 -4.46
C VAL A 22 4.32 6.42 -3.08
N LEU A 23 4.70 5.44 -2.27
CA LEU A 23 4.32 5.33 -0.86
C LEU A 23 5.32 6.13 0.00
N GLY A 24 4.83 6.88 0.98
CA GLY A 24 5.65 7.80 1.78
C GLY A 24 6.16 9.04 1.03
N GLY A 25 5.96 9.12 -0.29
CA GLY A 25 6.33 10.26 -1.12
C GLY A 25 7.00 9.85 -2.42
N LEU A 26 6.97 10.74 -3.42
CA LEU A 26 7.60 10.47 -4.70
C LEU A 26 9.12 10.50 -4.58
N SER A 27 9.77 9.35 -4.80
CA SER A 27 11.23 9.28 -4.98
C SER A 27 11.63 8.31 -6.08
N LEU A 28 12.81 8.52 -6.65
CA LEU A 28 13.40 7.65 -7.65
C LEU A 28 14.77 7.21 -7.13
N THR A 29 15.02 5.92 -7.09
CA THR A 29 16.31 5.35 -6.68
C THR A 29 16.86 4.47 -7.79
N VAL A 30 18.14 4.59 -8.11
CA VAL A 30 18.83 3.77 -9.11
C VAL A 30 20.17 3.31 -8.53
N ALA A 31 20.38 2.00 -8.43
CA ALA A 31 21.57 1.42 -7.81
C ALA A 31 21.86 2.06 -6.42
N ASP A 32 20.84 2.05 -5.56
CA ASP A 32 20.83 2.60 -4.19
C ASP A 32 21.11 4.09 -4.05
N ARG A 33 21.13 4.85 -5.16
CA ARG A 33 21.26 6.31 -5.14
C ARG A 33 19.95 6.98 -5.47
N THR A 34 19.53 7.91 -4.62
CA THR A 34 18.38 8.77 -4.91
C THR A 34 18.70 9.71 -6.06
N ILE A 35 17.89 9.66 -7.11
CA ILE A 35 18.02 10.50 -8.29
C ILE A 35 16.97 11.60 -8.23
N ALA A 36 17.39 12.85 -8.43
CA ALA A 36 16.47 13.98 -8.44
C ALA A 36 15.55 13.94 -9.66
N VAL A 37 14.25 13.77 -9.43
CA VAL A 37 13.23 13.87 -10.50
C VAL A 37 12.98 15.34 -10.82
N PRO A 38 13.17 15.78 -12.08
CA PRO A 38 12.91 17.17 -12.48
C PRO A 38 11.50 17.61 -12.06
N PRO A 39 11.33 18.80 -11.43
CA PRO A 39 10.03 19.22 -10.89
C PRO A 39 8.88 19.14 -11.91
N GLY A 40 9.13 19.59 -13.15
CA GLY A 40 8.16 19.55 -14.24
C GLY A 40 7.80 18.14 -14.76
N SER A 41 8.44 17.09 -14.24
CA SER A 41 8.24 15.70 -14.63
C SER A 41 7.72 14.81 -13.51
N ARG A 42 7.70 15.31 -12.26
CA ARG A 42 7.24 14.54 -11.09
C ARG A 42 5.82 14.01 -11.26
N ARG A 43 4.90 14.87 -11.72
CA ARG A 43 3.49 14.50 -11.94
C ARG A 43 3.34 13.37 -12.96
N LEU A 44 4.11 13.45 -14.06
CA LEU A 44 4.11 12.41 -15.08
C LEU A 44 4.65 11.08 -14.55
N LEU A 45 5.79 11.10 -13.84
CA LEU A 45 6.37 9.88 -13.27
C LEU A 45 5.42 9.21 -12.28
N ALA A 46 4.83 10.00 -11.37
CA ALA A 46 3.83 9.52 -10.42
C ALA A 46 2.62 8.93 -11.13
N TYR A 47 2.04 9.65 -12.11
CA TYR A 47 0.88 9.18 -12.86
C TYR A 47 1.14 7.84 -13.57
N LEU A 48 2.29 7.69 -14.24
CA LEU A 48 2.66 6.42 -14.87
C LEU A 48 2.89 5.29 -13.85
N ALA A 49 3.43 5.60 -12.67
CA ALA A 49 3.59 4.62 -11.59
C ALA A 49 2.25 4.07 -11.09
N LEU A 50 1.20 4.90 -11.09
CA LEU A 50 -0.15 4.51 -10.69
C LEU A 50 -0.95 3.78 -11.80
N HIS A 51 -0.45 3.76 -13.04
CA HIS A 51 -1.15 3.16 -14.19
C HIS A 51 -0.27 2.11 -14.89
N PRO A 52 -0.15 0.89 -14.33
CA PRO A 52 0.76 -0.13 -14.82
C PRO A 52 0.44 -0.63 -16.24
N ALA A 53 -0.84 -0.60 -16.66
CA ALA A 53 -1.27 -0.99 -17.99
C ALA A 53 -0.86 0.01 -19.10
N GLY A 54 -0.26 1.14 -18.72
CA GLY A 54 -0.02 2.27 -19.62
C GLY A 54 -1.25 3.16 -19.79
N VAL A 55 -1.02 4.34 -20.37
CA VAL A 55 -2.00 5.41 -20.50
C VAL A 55 -1.92 6.05 -21.88
N ASP A 56 -3.06 6.52 -22.40
CA ASP A 56 -3.08 7.30 -23.62
C ASP A 56 -2.36 8.65 -23.41
N ARG A 57 -1.50 8.99 -24.36
CA ARG A 57 -0.66 10.19 -24.34
C ARG A 57 -1.50 11.46 -24.30
N ARG A 58 -2.56 11.56 -25.11
CA ARG A 58 -3.39 12.77 -25.21
C ARG A 58 -4.21 12.97 -23.95
N SER A 59 -4.85 11.91 -23.46
CA SER A 59 -5.59 11.89 -22.21
C SER A 59 -4.69 12.29 -21.03
N THR A 60 -3.50 11.70 -20.93
CA THR A 60 -2.50 12.02 -19.90
C THR A 60 -2.14 13.50 -19.89
N ALA A 61 -1.98 14.13 -21.06
CA ALA A 61 -1.71 15.57 -21.13
C ALA A 61 -2.85 16.39 -20.49
N GLY A 62 -4.11 16.06 -20.80
CA GLY A 62 -5.29 16.72 -20.24
C GLY A 62 -5.40 16.54 -18.72
N VAL A 63 -5.17 15.33 -18.22
CA VAL A 63 -5.22 15.02 -16.78
C VAL A 63 -4.13 15.77 -16.01
N LEU A 64 -2.91 15.81 -16.54
CA LEU A 64 -1.78 16.40 -15.82
C LEU A 64 -1.76 17.93 -15.85
N TRP A 65 -2.33 18.54 -16.89
CA TRP A 65 -2.43 19.99 -17.08
C TRP A 65 -3.85 20.42 -17.50
N PRO A 66 -4.84 20.32 -16.60
CA PRO A 66 -6.26 20.54 -16.95
C PRO A 66 -6.60 22.01 -17.24
N SER A 67 -5.78 22.95 -16.77
CA SER A 67 -6.06 24.39 -16.85
C SER A 67 -5.51 25.08 -18.11
N VAL A 68 -5.07 24.32 -19.11
CA VAL A 68 -4.51 24.86 -20.37
C VAL A 68 -5.13 24.19 -21.59
N THR A 69 -4.95 24.77 -22.77
CA THR A 69 -5.42 24.20 -24.03
C THR A 69 -4.74 22.86 -24.34
N ASP A 70 -5.42 21.96 -25.07
CA ASP A 70 -4.88 20.66 -25.52
C ASP A 70 -3.47 20.76 -26.14
N GLY A 71 -3.26 21.75 -27.02
CA GLY A 71 -1.96 21.96 -27.65
C GLY A 71 -0.85 22.31 -26.65
N ARG A 72 -1.17 23.13 -25.65
CA ARG A 72 -0.23 23.51 -24.59
C ARG A 72 0.00 22.36 -23.61
N ALA A 73 -1.03 21.60 -23.26
CA ALA A 73 -0.92 20.38 -22.46
C ALA A 73 0.00 19.36 -23.15
N GLY A 74 -0.18 19.12 -24.45
CA GLY A 74 0.70 18.26 -25.25
C GLY A 74 2.15 18.77 -25.34
N GLY A 75 2.35 20.09 -25.40
CA GLY A 75 3.67 20.72 -25.30
C GLY A 75 4.35 20.51 -23.94
N ASN A 76 3.59 20.66 -22.85
CA ASN A 76 4.06 20.40 -21.49
C ASN A 76 4.44 18.93 -21.31
N LEU A 77 3.61 18.00 -21.81
CA LEU A 77 3.88 16.56 -21.78
C LEU A 77 5.17 16.21 -22.51
N ARG A 78 5.38 16.75 -23.72
CA ARG A 78 6.64 16.56 -24.47
C ARG A 78 7.85 17.03 -23.67
N SER A 79 7.73 18.21 -23.04
CA SER A 79 8.81 18.77 -22.22
C SER A 79 9.09 17.93 -20.96
N ALA A 80 8.05 17.40 -20.31
CA ALA A 80 8.17 16.53 -19.15
C ALA A 80 8.84 15.20 -19.51
N LEU A 81 8.43 14.58 -20.63
CA LEU A 81 9.04 13.35 -21.16
C LEU A 81 10.52 13.57 -21.50
N TRP A 82 10.84 14.64 -22.22
CA TRP A 82 12.22 14.95 -22.58
C TRP A 82 13.12 15.10 -21.33
N ARG A 83 12.64 15.79 -20.29
CA ARG A 83 13.38 15.90 -19.02
C ARG A 83 13.56 14.57 -18.30
N LEU A 84 12.57 13.66 -18.34
CA LEU A 84 12.73 12.31 -17.77
C LEU A 84 13.78 11.50 -18.53
N GLN A 85 13.87 11.66 -19.85
CA GLN A 85 14.93 11.00 -20.64
C GLN A 85 16.34 11.47 -20.27
N GLN A 86 16.48 12.70 -19.74
CA GLN A 86 17.78 13.23 -19.29
C GLN A 86 18.21 12.72 -17.90
N VAL A 87 17.37 11.95 -17.20
CA VAL A 87 17.68 11.42 -15.85
C VAL A 87 18.80 10.37 -15.88
N GLY A 88 19.18 9.90 -17.07
CA GLY A 88 20.32 8.98 -17.25
C GLY A 88 19.99 7.51 -17.02
N CYS A 89 18.70 7.16 -16.96
CA CYS A 89 18.20 5.78 -16.97
C CYS A 89 16.88 5.67 -17.76
N PRO A 90 16.59 4.53 -18.40
CA PRO A 90 15.31 4.32 -19.07
C PRO A 90 14.19 4.20 -18.03
N LEU A 91 13.27 5.16 -18.02
CA LEU A 91 12.13 5.19 -17.10
C LEU A 91 10.78 5.01 -17.79
N VAL A 92 10.64 5.53 -19.01
CA VAL A 92 9.36 5.64 -19.70
C VAL A 92 9.47 5.01 -21.08
N ARG A 93 8.57 4.07 -21.36
CA ARG A 93 8.34 3.54 -22.70
C ARG A 93 7.30 4.40 -23.40
N CYS A 94 7.61 4.79 -24.63
CA CYS A 94 6.72 5.55 -25.49
C CYS A 94 6.41 4.72 -26.73
N GLU A 95 5.22 4.16 -26.80
CA GLU A 95 4.67 3.54 -28.01
C GLU A 95 3.63 4.50 -28.61
N ARG A 96 3.44 4.49 -29.93
CA ARG A 96 2.71 5.51 -30.73
C ARG A 96 1.79 6.47 -29.93
N PHE A 97 0.79 5.93 -29.23
CA PHE A 97 -0.13 6.71 -28.39
C PHE A 97 -0.14 6.31 -26.91
N THR A 98 0.66 5.34 -26.50
CA THR A 98 0.70 4.80 -25.13
C THR A 98 1.99 5.20 -24.41
N LEU A 99 1.84 5.70 -23.20
CA LEU A 99 2.93 5.93 -22.26
C LEU A 99 2.84 4.92 -21.13
N SER A 100 3.95 4.29 -20.79
CA SER A 100 4.07 3.43 -19.60
C SER A 100 5.44 3.60 -18.97
N LEU A 101 5.57 3.15 -17.72
CA LEU A 101 6.92 2.91 -17.19
C LEU A 101 7.57 1.77 -17.96
N ASP A 102 8.90 1.80 -18.06
CA ASP A 102 9.66 0.68 -18.59
C ASP A 102 9.51 -0.56 -17.68
N ASP A 103 9.50 -1.77 -18.26
CA ASP A 103 9.26 -3.02 -17.52
C ASP A 103 10.32 -3.28 -16.43
N ALA A 104 11.53 -2.73 -16.60
CA ALA A 104 12.59 -2.84 -15.60
C ALA A 104 12.34 -1.92 -14.37
N VAL A 105 11.42 -0.96 -14.46
CA VAL A 105 11.13 -0.03 -13.36
C VAL A 105 10.23 -0.72 -12.34
N ARG A 106 10.75 -0.86 -11.11
CA ARG A 106 9.97 -1.33 -9.97
C ARG A 106 9.19 -0.17 -9.36
N VAL A 107 8.00 -0.49 -8.87
CA VAL A 107 7.13 0.46 -8.15
C VAL A 107 6.71 -0.18 -6.85
N ASP A 108 7.01 0.49 -5.73
CA ASP A 108 6.67 0.02 -4.38
C ASP A 108 5.17 -0.28 -4.18
N LEU A 109 4.29 0.51 -4.78
CA LEU A 109 2.84 0.29 -4.78
C LEU A 109 2.48 -1.10 -5.33
N ARG A 110 3.13 -1.56 -6.40
CA ARG A 110 2.85 -2.87 -7.01
C ARG A 110 3.27 -4.02 -6.07
N GLU A 111 4.35 -3.81 -5.33
CA GLU A 111 4.84 -4.79 -4.35
C GLU A 111 3.86 -4.89 -3.16
N LEU A 112 3.36 -3.75 -2.69
CA LEU A 112 2.32 -3.67 -1.66
C LEU A 112 1.00 -4.31 -2.14
N GLU A 113 0.56 -4.00 -3.37
CA GLU A 113 -0.68 -4.57 -3.93
C GLU A 113 -0.58 -6.09 -4.08
N ALA A 114 0.55 -6.61 -4.56
CA ALA A 114 0.79 -8.04 -4.72
C ALA A 114 0.90 -8.76 -3.37
N TRP A 115 1.53 -8.14 -2.37
CA TRP A 115 1.51 -8.65 -0.99
C TRP A 115 0.08 -8.71 -0.45
N GLY A 116 -0.70 -7.63 -0.64
CA GLY A 116 -2.09 -7.56 -0.23
C GLY A 116 -2.95 -8.66 -0.87
N ASP A 117 -2.79 -8.92 -2.18
CA ASP A 117 -3.48 -10.02 -2.85
C ASP A 117 -3.17 -11.37 -2.19
N ARG A 118 -1.88 -11.69 -1.99
CA ARG A 118 -1.48 -12.96 -1.37
C ARG A 118 -2.02 -13.15 0.05
N VAL A 119 -2.05 -12.07 0.83
CA VAL A 119 -2.59 -12.09 2.19
C VAL A 119 -4.11 -12.30 2.17
N LEU A 120 -4.81 -11.64 1.25
CA LEU A 120 -6.27 -11.68 1.17
C LEU A 120 -6.81 -12.98 0.55
N ASP A 121 -6.10 -13.56 -0.42
CA ASP A 121 -6.49 -14.81 -1.09
C ASP A 121 -6.02 -16.08 -0.35
N GLY A 122 -5.23 -15.92 0.71
CA GLY A 122 -4.71 -17.02 1.53
C GLY A 122 -3.49 -17.73 0.94
N SER A 123 -2.87 -17.19 -0.11
CA SER A 123 -1.62 -17.70 -0.70
C SER A 123 -0.34 -17.11 -0.06
N ALA A 124 -0.48 -16.37 1.04
CA ALA A 124 0.63 -15.78 1.79
C ALA A 124 1.69 -16.82 2.18
N THR A 125 2.95 -16.46 1.94
CA THR A 125 4.11 -17.26 2.31
C THR A 125 4.61 -16.89 3.71
N ALA A 126 5.51 -17.71 4.29
CA ALA A 126 6.15 -17.37 5.55
C ALA A 126 6.89 -16.00 5.51
N ALA A 127 7.40 -15.62 4.34
CA ALA A 127 8.04 -14.32 4.13
C ALA A 127 7.04 -13.16 4.18
N ASP A 128 5.81 -13.36 3.71
CA ASP A 128 4.73 -12.36 3.77
C ASP A 128 4.26 -12.10 5.21
N LEU A 129 4.51 -13.05 6.12
CA LEU A 129 4.30 -12.90 7.56
C LEU A 129 5.50 -12.27 8.28
N ALA A 130 6.62 -12.08 7.59
CA ALA A 130 7.91 -11.71 8.17
C ALA A 130 8.35 -10.31 7.77
N VAL A 131 7.46 -9.31 7.83
CA VAL A 131 7.85 -7.89 7.76
C VAL A 131 6.88 -7.06 8.61
N PRO A 132 7.38 -6.09 9.41
CA PRO A 132 6.55 -5.29 10.29
C PRO A 132 5.74 -4.29 9.46
N PRO A 133 4.59 -3.84 9.97
CA PRO A 133 4.03 -2.61 9.45
C PRO A 133 5.03 -1.47 9.75
N GLY A 134 5.57 -0.83 8.71
CA GLY A 134 6.32 0.41 8.86
C GLY A 134 5.44 1.52 9.44
N PRO A 135 6.01 2.71 9.73
CA PRO A 135 5.22 3.90 10.03
C PRO A 135 4.05 4.02 9.02
N VAL A 136 2.83 4.32 9.49
CA VAL A 136 1.66 4.56 8.61
C VAL A 136 2.00 5.55 7.50
N ALA A 137 2.87 6.52 7.80
CA ALA A 137 3.41 7.48 6.84
C ALA A 137 4.05 6.82 5.61
N ASP A 138 4.75 5.70 5.78
CA ASP A 138 5.43 4.98 4.70
C ASP A 138 4.44 4.21 3.81
N LEU A 139 3.19 4.04 4.24
CA LEU A 139 2.11 3.44 3.46
C LEU A 139 1.21 4.49 2.78
N ALA A 140 1.37 5.78 3.12
CA ALA A 140 0.56 6.85 2.54
C ALA A 140 0.91 7.07 1.07
N LEU A 141 -0.09 6.99 0.18
CA LEU A 141 0.11 7.23 -1.25
C LEU A 141 0.32 8.72 -1.55
N LEU A 142 1.51 9.09 -2.01
CA LEU A 142 1.88 10.44 -2.46
C LEU A 142 1.39 11.54 -1.48
N PRO A 143 1.82 11.52 -0.21
CA PRO A 143 1.41 12.54 0.77
C PRO A 143 1.68 13.96 0.24
N GLY A 144 0.73 14.88 0.47
CA GLY A 144 0.79 16.26 -0.02
C GLY A 144 0.34 16.46 -1.48
N TRP A 145 -0.08 15.40 -2.17
CA TRP A 145 -0.69 15.49 -3.50
C TRP A 145 -2.21 15.46 -3.37
N TYR A 146 -2.87 16.45 -3.99
CA TYR A 146 -4.31 16.70 -3.91
C TYR A 146 -5.00 16.61 -5.27
N ASP A 147 -4.34 15.99 -6.25
CA ASP A 147 -4.94 15.75 -7.55
C ASP A 147 -6.00 14.66 -7.47
N ASP A 148 -7.13 14.85 -8.17
CA ASP A 148 -8.25 13.89 -8.16
C ASP A 148 -7.83 12.47 -8.51
N TRP A 149 -6.91 12.31 -9.48
CA TRP A 149 -6.38 11.01 -9.88
C TRP A 149 -5.51 10.33 -8.80
N VAL A 150 -4.98 11.08 -7.84
CA VAL A 150 -4.31 10.53 -6.65
C VAL A 150 -5.32 10.20 -5.57
N LEU A 151 -6.28 11.09 -5.31
CA LEU A 151 -7.23 10.96 -4.20
C LEU A 151 -8.06 9.68 -4.30
N VAL A 152 -8.63 9.40 -5.49
CA VAL A 152 -9.42 8.19 -5.74
C VAL A 152 -8.59 6.92 -5.49
N LEU A 153 -7.33 6.91 -5.94
CA LEU A 153 -6.45 5.75 -5.73
C LEU A 153 -6.00 5.60 -4.29
N ARG A 154 -5.79 6.72 -3.57
CA ARG A 154 -5.44 6.71 -2.16
C ARG A 154 -6.55 6.10 -1.31
N GLU A 155 -7.81 6.46 -1.56
CA GLU A 155 -8.96 5.88 -0.86
C GLU A 155 -9.08 4.38 -1.11
N ARG A 156 -8.97 3.96 -2.38
CA ARG A 156 -8.99 2.53 -2.76
C ARG A 156 -7.84 1.76 -2.10
N LEU A 157 -6.63 2.32 -2.10
CA LEU A 157 -5.46 1.69 -1.51
C LEU A 157 -5.61 1.56 0.01
N ALA A 158 -6.08 2.61 0.69
CA ALA A 158 -6.26 2.61 2.14
C ALA A 158 -7.20 1.48 2.59
N LEU A 159 -8.35 1.33 1.92
CA LEU A 159 -9.30 0.24 2.22
C LEU A 159 -8.67 -1.14 2.03
N ARG A 160 -7.91 -1.32 0.95
CA ARG A 160 -7.27 -2.60 0.62
C ARG A 160 -6.14 -2.96 1.59
N VAL A 161 -5.30 -1.99 1.95
CA VAL A 161 -4.23 -2.15 2.95
C VAL A 161 -4.84 -2.51 4.29
N LEU A 162 -5.93 -1.85 4.67
CA LEU A 162 -6.63 -2.14 5.90
C LEU A 162 -7.12 -3.60 5.95
N HIS A 163 -7.79 -4.08 4.89
CA HIS A 163 -8.24 -5.48 4.82
C HIS A 163 -7.06 -6.45 4.87
N ALA A 164 -5.95 -6.13 4.19
CA ALA A 164 -4.77 -6.97 4.19
C ALA A 164 -4.12 -7.03 5.59
N LEU A 165 -4.07 -5.93 6.33
CA LEU A 165 -3.56 -5.90 7.71
C LEU A 165 -4.45 -6.68 8.69
N GLU A 166 -5.77 -6.57 8.55
CA GLU A 166 -6.72 -7.39 9.33
C GLU A 166 -6.56 -8.89 9.04
N ALA A 167 -6.36 -9.27 7.77
CA ALA A 167 -6.09 -10.65 7.37
C ALA A 167 -4.71 -11.14 7.86
N LEU A 168 -3.67 -10.30 7.76
CA LEU A 168 -2.33 -10.57 8.27
C LEU A 168 -2.37 -10.84 9.79
N GLY A 169 -3.12 -10.04 10.55
CA GLY A 169 -3.32 -10.25 11.98
C GLY A 169 -3.86 -11.65 12.29
N ARG A 170 -4.89 -12.10 11.55
CA ARG A 170 -5.46 -13.45 11.70
C ARG A 170 -4.45 -14.55 11.35
N LEU A 171 -3.67 -14.38 10.29
CA LEU A 171 -2.62 -15.34 9.90
C LEU A 171 -1.52 -15.42 10.96
N LEU A 172 -1.11 -14.28 11.52
CA LEU A 172 -0.10 -14.22 12.58
C LEU A 172 -0.60 -14.85 13.88
N GLN A 173 -1.86 -14.63 14.27
CA GLN A 173 -2.49 -15.32 15.39
C GLN A 173 -2.49 -16.84 15.20
N ALA A 174 -2.91 -17.32 14.02
CA ALA A 174 -2.91 -18.75 13.69
C ALA A 174 -1.50 -19.37 13.73
N ALA A 175 -0.47 -18.57 13.41
CA ALA A 175 0.93 -18.96 13.50
C ALA A 175 1.52 -18.83 14.93
N GLY A 176 0.72 -18.48 15.95
CA GLY A 176 1.19 -18.30 17.32
C GLY A 176 2.02 -17.03 17.55
N ARG A 177 2.03 -16.09 16.60
CA ARG A 177 2.81 -14.84 16.63
C ARG A 177 1.93 -13.66 17.06
N ALA A 178 1.37 -13.76 18.26
CA ALA A 178 0.34 -12.84 18.74
C ALA A 178 0.81 -11.37 18.84
N GLU A 179 2.03 -11.11 19.31
CA GLU A 179 2.57 -9.73 19.37
C GLU A 179 2.68 -9.08 17.98
N ALA A 180 3.16 -9.84 16.99
CA ALA A 180 3.22 -9.35 15.61
C ALA A 180 1.80 -9.11 15.03
N ALA A 181 0.80 -9.89 15.45
CA ALA A 181 -0.58 -9.66 15.06
C ALA A 181 -1.12 -8.34 15.64
N VAL A 182 -0.77 -8.02 16.89
CA VAL A 182 -1.11 -6.73 17.52
C VAL A 182 -0.50 -5.59 16.71
N GLU A 183 0.80 -5.64 16.39
CA GLU A 183 1.46 -4.60 15.58
C GLU A 183 0.78 -4.41 14.22
N ALA A 184 0.50 -5.50 13.49
CA ALA A 184 -0.15 -5.45 12.18
C ALA A 184 -1.52 -4.75 12.22
N VAL A 185 -2.37 -5.11 13.18
CA VAL A 185 -3.73 -4.57 13.27
C VAL A 185 -3.76 -3.17 13.88
N GLN A 186 -2.79 -2.80 14.73
CA GLN A 186 -2.65 -1.42 15.21
C GLN A 186 -2.55 -0.43 14.04
N VAL A 187 -1.81 -0.79 12.99
CA VAL A 187 -1.69 0.05 11.79
C VAL A 187 -3.02 0.15 11.04
N ALA A 188 -3.83 -0.90 10.99
CA ALA A 188 -5.19 -0.83 10.43
C ALA A 188 -6.07 0.16 11.21
N VAL A 189 -6.01 0.15 12.54
CA VAL A 189 -6.74 1.09 13.41
C VAL A 189 -6.24 2.53 13.26
N LEU A 190 -4.94 2.74 13.04
CA LEU A 190 -4.40 4.08 12.79
C LEU A 190 -4.86 4.66 11.44
N VAL A 191 -5.07 3.80 10.43
CA VAL A 191 -5.58 4.21 9.11
C VAL A 191 -7.06 4.61 9.17
N ASP A 192 -7.89 3.83 9.88
CA ASP A 192 -9.30 4.15 10.09
C ASP A 192 -9.74 3.85 11.54
N PRO A 193 -9.63 4.84 12.45
CA PRO A 193 -9.94 4.65 13.87
C PRO A 193 -11.41 4.35 14.15
N LEU A 194 -12.33 4.76 13.27
CA LEU A 194 -13.77 4.57 13.46
C LEU A 194 -14.26 3.23 12.92
N ARG A 195 -13.40 2.47 12.23
CA ARG A 195 -13.77 1.18 11.65
C ARG A 195 -13.80 0.08 12.69
N GLU A 196 -14.99 -0.47 12.90
CA GLU A 196 -15.23 -1.51 13.89
C GLU A 196 -14.48 -2.82 13.63
N SER A 197 -14.28 -3.21 12.37
CA SER A 197 -13.55 -4.45 12.02
C SER A 197 -12.08 -4.41 12.45
N GLY A 198 -11.41 -3.28 12.25
CA GLY A 198 -10.02 -3.09 12.70
C GLY A 198 -9.92 -3.10 14.23
N GLN A 199 -10.89 -2.46 14.89
CA GLN A 199 -10.99 -2.45 16.36
C GLN A 199 -11.19 -3.85 16.92
N ARG A 200 -12.12 -4.62 16.31
CA ARG A 200 -12.36 -6.02 16.65
C ARG A 200 -11.09 -6.85 16.51
N ALA A 201 -10.41 -6.75 15.37
CA ALA A 201 -9.20 -7.51 15.12
C ALA A 201 -8.08 -7.16 16.12
N LEU A 202 -7.97 -5.90 16.56
CA LEU A 202 -6.98 -5.49 17.57
C LEU A 202 -7.31 -6.05 18.95
N ILE A 203 -8.59 -6.04 19.32
CA ILE A 203 -9.09 -6.65 20.57
C ILE A 203 -8.80 -8.16 20.58
N GLU A 204 -9.13 -8.85 19.50
CA GLU A 204 -8.86 -10.29 19.34
C GLU A 204 -7.35 -10.58 19.37
N ALA A 205 -6.52 -9.71 18.78
CA ALA A 205 -5.06 -9.82 18.82
C ALA A 205 -4.51 -9.72 20.25
N HIS A 206 -4.96 -8.72 21.03
CA HIS A 206 -4.57 -8.60 22.44
C HIS A 206 -5.05 -9.79 23.28
N GLN A 207 -6.26 -10.31 23.04
CA GLN A 207 -6.77 -11.50 23.72
C GLN A 207 -5.93 -12.75 23.40
N ALA A 208 -5.54 -12.92 22.13
CA ALA A 208 -4.67 -14.00 21.68
C ALA A 208 -3.24 -13.91 22.27
N ALA A 209 -2.75 -12.68 22.50
CA ALA A 209 -1.50 -12.43 23.22
C ALA A 209 -1.63 -12.64 24.75
N GLY A 210 -2.85 -12.82 25.27
CA GLY A 210 -3.13 -12.94 26.69
C GLY A 210 -3.24 -11.61 27.44
N ASP A 211 -3.13 -10.46 26.75
CA ASP A 211 -3.31 -9.14 27.34
C ASP A 211 -4.79 -8.70 27.31
N TRP A 212 -5.59 -9.35 28.14
CA TRP A 212 -7.01 -9.04 28.31
C TRP A 212 -7.27 -7.61 28.80
N ALA A 213 -6.30 -7.02 29.52
CA ALA A 213 -6.42 -5.66 30.02
C ALA A 213 -6.29 -4.64 28.87
N ALA A 214 -5.33 -4.84 27.96
CA ALA A 214 -5.21 -4.03 26.74
C ALA A 214 -6.44 -4.20 25.83
N ALA A 215 -6.91 -5.42 25.63
CA ALA A 215 -8.13 -5.69 24.87
C ALA A 215 -9.32 -4.89 25.43
N ARG A 216 -9.50 -4.89 26.75
CA ARG A 216 -10.58 -4.14 27.40
C ARG A 216 -10.42 -2.62 27.25
N ARG A 217 -9.22 -2.10 27.48
CA ARG A 217 -8.92 -0.66 27.32
C ARG A 217 -9.18 -0.20 25.88
N GLN A 218 -8.84 -1.02 24.89
CA GLN A 218 -9.07 -0.71 23.48
C GLN A 218 -10.57 -0.55 23.19
N TYR A 219 -11.39 -1.49 23.66
CA TYR A 219 -12.85 -1.40 23.53
C TYR A 219 -13.42 -0.16 24.20
N ASP A 220 -13.05 0.11 25.45
CA ASP A 220 -13.58 1.27 26.19
C ASP A 220 -13.17 2.60 25.53
N SER A 221 -11.95 2.67 24.98
CA SER A 221 -11.45 3.81 24.19
C SER A 221 -12.26 4.00 22.90
N PHE A 222 -12.42 2.93 22.11
CA PHE A 222 -13.17 2.96 20.86
C PHE A 222 -14.64 3.32 21.07
N ARG A 223 -15.30 2.72 22.07
CA ARG A 223 -16.67 3.08 22.48
C ARG A 223 -16.78 4.56 22.81
N GLY A 224 -15.83 5.09 23.58
CA GLY A 224 -15.77 6.51 23.89
C GLY A 224 -15.61 7.39 22.64
N MET A 225 -14.79 6.95 21.68
CA MET A 225 -14.58 7.63 20.40
C MET A 225 -15.84 7.64 19.53
N LEU A 226 -16.45 6.48 19.27
CA LEU A 226 -17.69 6.38 18.46
C LEU A 226 -18.79 7.29 19.00
N ARG A 227 -19.00 7.27 20.32
CA ARG A 227 -20.02 8.11 20.95
C ARG A 227 -19.73 9.60 20.79
N ARG A 228 -18.45 10.02 20.84
CA ARG A 228 -18.06 11.43 20.67
C ARG A 228 -18.16 11.89 19.22
N GLU A 229 -17.67 11.08 18.27
CA GLU A 229 -17.54 11.49 16.87
C GLU A 229 -18.86 11.34 16.09
N ILE A 230 -19.62 10.27 16.34
CA ILE A 230 -20.81 9.94 15.53
C ILE A 230 -22.03 9.54 16.37
N GLY A 231 -21.95 9.56 17.70
CA GLY A 231 -23.12 9.42 18.59
C GLY A 231 -23.72 8.01 18.67
N VAL A 232 -23.00 6.98 18.20
CA VAL A 232 -23.46 5.58 18.24
C VAL A 232 -22.67 4.74 19.24
N GLU A 233 -23.23 3.58 19.61
CA GLU A 233 -22.55 2.55 20.39
C GLU A 233 -21.90 1.50 19.45
N PRO A 234 -20.85 0.79 19.90
CA PRO A 234 -20.32 -0.37 19.18
C PRO A 234 -21.39 -1.44 18.96
N SER A 235 -21.24 -2.26 17.93
CA SER A 235 -22.14 -3.39 17.68
C SER A 235 -22.22 -4.36 18.86
N ALA A 236 -23.30 -5.15 18.87
CA ALA A 236 -23.49 -6.22 19.85
C ALA A 236 -22.41 -7.28 19.70
N GLU A 237 -22.00 -7.59 18.47
CA GLU A 237 -20.95 -8.54 18.13
C GLU A 237 -19.60 -8.11 18.70
N LEU A 238 -19.20 -6.86 18.48
CA LEU A 238 -17.94 -6.34 19.04
C LEU A 238 -18.00 -6.29 20.57
N THR A 239 -19.13 -5.85 21.12
CA THR A 239 -19.32 -5.81 22.58
C THR A 239 -19.18 -7.20 23.19
N ALA A 240 -19.75 -8.23 22.57
CA ALA A 240 -19.63 -9.62 23.03
C ALA A 240 -18.18 -10.12 22.99
N VAL A 241 -17.43 -9.83 21.91
CA VAL A 241 -16.01 -10.20 21.78
C VAL A 241 -15.16 -9.51 22.86
N ALA A 242 -15.36 -8.21 23.07
CA ALA A 242 -14.56 -7.40 23.99
C ALA A 242 -14.88 -7.63 25.47
N THR A 243 -16.14 -8.00 25.78
CA THR A 243 -16.61 -8.23 27.15
C THR A 243 -16.63 -9.70 27.55
N GLY A 244 -16.32 -10.60 26.62
CA GLY A 244 -16.23 -12.03 26.84
C GLY A 244 -15.30 -12.39 27.99
N ARG A 245 -15.68 -13.40 28.79
CA ARG A 245 -14.82 -13.89 29.87
C ARG A 245 -13.58 -14.57 29.29
N ARG A 246 -12.44 -14.28 29.90
CA ARG A 246 -11.19 -15.03 29.65
C ARG A 246 -11.48 -16.53 29.81
N PRO A 247 -11.15 -17.38 28.81
CA PRO A 247 -11.25 -18.81 28.98
C PRO A 247 -10.33 -19.24 30.13
N VAL A 248 -10.91 -19.87 31.15
CA VAL A 248 -10.15 -20.47 32.24
C VAL A 248 -9.43 -21.68 31.63
N PRO A 249 -8.09 -21.77 31.70
CA PRO A 249 -7.40 -22.95 31.20
C PRO A 249 -7.95 -24.17 31.94
N ALA A 250 -8.46 -25.15 31.20
CA ALA A 250 -8.90 -26.40 31.79
C ALA A 250 -7.69 -27.02 32.52
N THR A 251 -7.74 -27.02 33.85
CA THR A 251 -6.75 -27.70 34.68
C THR A 251 -6.74 -29.16 34.24
N ARG A 252 -5.69 -29.58 33.52
CA ARG A 252 -5.43 -31.01 33.32
C ARG A 252 -5.05 -31.56 34.69
N LEU A 253 -5.98 -32.31 35.28
CA LEU A 253 -5.73 -33.19 36.43
C LEU A 253 -4.78 -34.32 36.02
#